data_AF-A0A964IYV5-F1
#
_entry.id   AF-A0A964IYV5-F1
#
_cell.length_a   1.000
_cell.length_b   1.000
_cell.length_c   1.000
_cell.angle_alpha   90.00
_cell.angle_beta   90.00
_cell.angle_gamma   90.00
#
_symmetry.space_group_name_H-M   'P 1'
#
loop_
_entity.id
_entity.type
_entity.pdbx_description
1 polymer ?
#
loop_
_entity_poly.entity_id
_entity_poly.type
_entity_poly.pdbx_seq_one_letter_code
_entity_poly.pdbx_strand_id
1 'polypeptide(L)'
;MAEEWLPIRALADRRGVTPDAVQKQLKRGRLDIPWRRTNTGRLEVLVDLDALPPMPEPDVSPVVAALEERIQELRSTIQRLTLERDAERAWLEHERAGRIADEAQHAEQLASQAERDANRAAALSTEMSAKLSEEANKTGQAQQAAKQAQQAAETAQRSAENLKNELATLRHRGWLDRLRNLG
;
A
#
# COMPACT_ATOMS: atom_id res chain seq x y z
N MET A 1 -53.76 7.16 66.36
CA MET A 1 -53.00 6.41 65.35
C MET A 1 -54.03 5.73 64.48
N ALA A 2 -54.01 5.95 63.16
CA ALA A 2 -55.05 5.50 62.25
C ALA A 2 -54.57 4.23 61.54
N GLU A 3 -55.12 3.09 61.92
CA GLU A 3 -54.92 1.84 61.17
C GLU A 3 -55.65 1.98 59.83
N GLU A 4 -54.91 1.91 58.72
CA GLU A 4 -55.46 2.04 57.37
C GLU A 4 -55.18 0.77 56.56
N TRP A 5 -56.19 0.36 55.77
CA TRP A 5 -56.03 -0.70 54.78
C TRP A 5 -55.28 -0.15 53.57
N LEU A 6 -54.02 -0.54 53.43
CA LEU A 6 -53.16 -0.10 52.32
C LEU A 6 -52.95 -1.24 51.31
N PRO A 7 -52.94 -0.93 50.00
CA PRO A 7 -52.55 -1.92 49.01
C PRO A 7 -51.07 -2.30 49.18
N ILE A 8 -50.73 -3.58 48.94
CA ILE A 8 -49.34 -4.08 49.07
C ILE A 8 -48.32 -3.20 48.33
N ARG A 9 -48.70 -2.63 47.18
CA ARG A 9 -47.83 -1.75 46.40
C ARG A 9 -47.47 -0.47 47.17
N ALA A 10 -48.44 0.18 47.82
CA ALA A 10 -48.18 1.37 48.63
C ALA A 10 -47.29 1.05 49.85
N LEU A 11 -47.47 -0.14 50.44
CA LEU A 11 -46.59 -0.64 51.50
C LEU A 11 -45.17 -0.91 51.00
N ALA A 12 -45.03 -1.49 49.81
CA ALA A 12 -43.75 -1.81 49.18
C ALA A 12 -42.96 -0.55 48.80
N ASP A 13 -43.64 0.43 48.18
CA ASP A 13 -43.05 1.71 47.79
C ASP A 13 -42.52 2.48 49.01
N ARG A 14 -43.27 2.52 50.11
CA ARG A 14 -42.84 3.17 51.36
C ARG A 14 -41.71 2.44 52.08
N ARG A 15 -41.61 1.11 51.91
CA ARG A 15 -40.54 0.29 52.49
C ARG A 15 -39.32 0.16 51.57
N GLY A 16 -39.34 0.74 50.36
CA GLY A 16 -38.23 0.66 49.40
C GLY A 16 -37.96 -0.76 48.90
N VAL A 17 -38.97 -1.64 48.89
CA VAL A 17 -38.84 -3.05 48.49
C VAL A 17 -39.83 -3.40 47.37
N THR A 18 -39.65 -4.55 46.74
CA THR A 18 -40.58 -4.99 45.70
C THR A 18 -41.90 -5.50 46.32
N PRO A 19 -43.05 -5.30 45.66
CA PRO A 19 -44.33 -5.85 46.11
C PRO A 19 -44.32 -7.37 46.33
N ASP A 20 -43.52 -8.09 45.54
CA ASP A 20 -43.32 -9.55 45.67
C ASP A 20 -42.59 -9.92 46.97
N ALA A 21 -41.61 -9.12 47.41
CA ALA A 21 -40.92 -9.34 48.69
C ALA A 21 -41.88 -9.21 49.88
N VAL A 22 -42.74 -8.19 49.86
CA VAL A 22 -43.78 -7.98 50.88
C VAL A 22 -44.78 -9.15 50.88
N GLN A 23 -45.24 -9.58 49.70
CA GLN A 23 -46.15 -10.71 49.57
C GLN A 23 -45.54 -12.03 50.08
N LYS A 24 -44.27 -12.31 49.77
CA LYS A 24 -43.56 -13.50 50.25
C LYS A 24 -43.42 -13.50 51.77
N GLN A 25 -43.21 -12.36 52.39
CA GLN A 25 -43.10 -12.27 53.86
C GLN A 25 -44.45 -12.43 54.57
N LEU A 26 -45.53 -11.84 54.04
CA LEU A 26 -46.90 -12.07 54.53
C LEU A 26 -47.26 -13.57 54.46
N LYS A 27 -47.00 -14.21 53.32
CA LYS A 27 -47.26 -15.65 53.13
C LYS A 27 -46.42 -16.55 54.04
N ARG A 28 -45.22 -16.11 54.42
CA ARG A 28 -44.30 -16.84 55.30
C ARG A 28 -44.52 -16.53 56.79
N GLY A 29 -45.53 -15.71 57.13
CA GLY A 29 -45.82 -15.31 58.51
C GLY A 29 -44.73 -14.44 59.16
N ARG A 30 -43.85 -13.81 58.38
CA ARG A 30 -42.76 -12.94 58.88
C ARG A 30 -43.22 -11.50 59.12
N LEU A 31 -44.36 -11.13 58.58
CA LEU A 31 -45.05 -9.88 58.83
C LEU A 31 -46.36 -10.25 59.54
N ASP A 32 -46.39 -10.07 60.85
CA ASP A 32 -47.58 -10.30 61.67
C ASP A 32 -48.52 -9.10 61.54
N ILE A 33 -49.14 -9.00 60.36
CA ILE A 33 -50.02 -7.90 59.98
C ILE A 33 -51.30 -8.47 59.37
N PRO A 34 -52.49 -8.05 59.83
CA PRO A 34 -53.74 -8.49 59.23
C PRO A 34 -53.79 -8.11 57.74
N TRP A 35 -54.15 -9.07 56.89
CA TRP A 35 -54.29 -8.83 55.45
C TRP A 35 -55.61 -9.40 54.95
N ARG A 36 -56.14 -8.78 53.89
CA ARG A 36 -57.37 -9.23 53.22
C ARG A 36 -57.20 -9.20 51.71
N ARG A 37 -58.05 -9.96 51.03
CA ARG A 37 -58.24 -9.82 49.58
C ARG A 37 -59.50 -9.03 49.33
N THR A 38 -59.40 -8.01 48.48
CA THR A 38 -60.57 -7.31 47.97
C THR A 38 -61.33 -8.20 46.98
N ASN A 39 -62.58 -7.83 46.70
CA ASN A 39 -63.40 -8.51 45.67
C ASN A 39 -62.78 -8.45 44.26
N THR A 40 -61.82 -7.54 44.04
CA THR A 40 -61.04 -7.41 42.80
C THR A 40 -59.77 -8.29 42.79
N GLY A 41 -59.57 -9.12 43.81
CA GLY A 41 -58.41 -10.00 43.96
C GLY A 41 -57.12 -9.30 44.43
N ARG A 42 -57.17 -8.01 44.77
CA ARG A 42 -56.01 -7.25 45.26
C ARG A 42 -55.80 -7.53 46.74
N LEU A 43 -54.53 -7.59 47.15
CA LEU A 43 -54.15 -7.76 48.55
C LEU A 43 -54.01 -6.39 49.22
N GLU A 44 -54.72 -6.23 50.33
CA GLU A 44 -54.63 -5.08 51.23
C GLU A 44 -54.16 -5.56 52.60
N VAL A 45 -53.39 -4.71 53.27
CA VAL A 45 -52.79 -4.99 54.58
C VAL A 45 -53.20 -3.87 55.53
N LEU A 46 -53.62 -4.21 56.75
CA LEU A 46 -53.97 -3.24 57.79
C LEU A 46 -52.70 -2.85 58.51
N VAL A 47 -52.17 -1.66 58.24
CA VAL A 47 -50.83 -1.29 58.72
C VAL A 47 -50.92 -0.13 59.70
N ASP A 48 -50.41 -0.34 60.92
CA ASP A 48 -49.87 0.75 61.73
C ASP A 48 -48.43 0.99 61.31
N LEU A 49 -48.23 2.07 60.54
CA LEU A 49 -46.97 2.33 59.84
C LEU A 49 -45.79 2.60 60.79
N ASP A 50 -46.08 3.12 61.98
CA ASP A 50 -45.08 3.48 62.98
C ASP A 50 -44.67 2.28 63.86
N ALA A 51 -45.48 1.21 63.89
CA ALA A 51 -45.26 0.00 64.68
C ALA A 51 -44.64 -1.16 63.86
N LEU A 52 -44.32 -0.92 62.59
CA LEU A 52 -43.78 -1.96 61.71
C LEU A 52 -42.33 -2.32 62.06
N PRO A 53 -41.99 -3.62 62.20
CA PRO A 53 -40.61 -4.02 62.41
C PRO A 53 -39.75 -3.66 61.19
N PRO A 54 -38.50 -3.18 61.40
CA PRO A 54 -37.57 -2.92 60.32
C PRO A 54 -37.30 -4.21 59.53
N MET A 55 -37.17 -4.07 58.22
CA MET A 55 -36.93 -5.20 57.33
C MET A 55 -35.50 -5.72 57.53
N PRO A 56 -35.27 -7.05 57.53
CA PRO A 56 -33.91 -7.58 57.49
C PRO A 56 -33.27 -7.22 56.16
N GLU A 57 -32.07 -6.65 56.21
CA GLU A 57 -31.29 -6.35 55.02
C GLU A 57 -30.94 -7.65 54.27
N PRO A 58 -31.03 -7.68 52.93
CA PRO A 58 -30.59 -8.83 52.17
C PRO A 58 -29.08 -9.01 52.32
N ASP A 59 -28.63 -10.22 52.63
CA ASP A 59 -27.21 -10.56 52.60
C ASP A 59 -26.71 -10.58 51.14
N VAL A 60 -26.07 -9.48 50.75
CA VAL A 60 -25.48 -9.29 49.41
C VAL A 60 -24.04 -9.79 49.31
N SER A 61 -23.43 -10.19 50.43
CA SER A 61 -22.04 -10.65 50.50
C SER A 61 -21.69 -11.75 49.48
N PRO A 62 -22.49 -12.81 49.28
CA PRO A 62 -22.17 -13.84 48.29
C PRO A 62 -22.25 -13.32 46.85
N VAL A 63 -23.14 -12.37 46.57
CA VAL A 63 -23.26 -11.77 45.24
C VAL A 63 -22.06 -10.86 44.96
N VAL A 64 -21.64 -10.07 45.95
CA VAL A 64 -20.45 -9.22 45.85
C VAL A 64 -19.20 -10.07 45.61
N ALA A 65 -19.00 -11.14 46.38
CA ALA A 65 -17.86 -12.04 46.22
C ALA A 65 -17.80 -12.67 44.82
N ALA A 66 -18.93 -13.14 44.28
CA ALA A 66 -19.00 -13.70 42.94
C ALA A 66 -18.70 -12.66 41.85
N LEU A 67 -19.14 -11.41 42.04
CA LEU A 67 -18.84 -10.32 41.11
C LEU A 67 -17.37 -9.91 41.17
N GLU A 68 -16.75 -9.89 42.36
CA GLU A 68 -15.32 -9.61 42.52
C GLU A 68 -14.45 -10.67 41.84
N GLU A 69 -14.79 -11.95 42.03
CA GLU A 69 -14.12 -13.06 41.32
C GLU A 69 -14.23 -12.90 39.81
N ARG A 70 -15.44 -12.62 39.31
CA ARG A 70 -15.66 -12.42 37.86
C ARG A 70 -14.92 -11.21 37.32
N ILE A 71 -14.85 -10.11 38.07
CA ILE A 71 -14.07 -8.93 37.70
C ILE A 71 -12.59 -9.29 37.60
N GLN A 72 -12.07 -10.09 38.53
CA GLN A 72 -10.67 -10.51 38.53
C GLN A 72 -10.34 -11.41 37.33
N GLU A 73 -11.22 -12.35 36.98
CA GLU A 73 -11.08 -13.16 35.76
C GLU A 73 -11.08 -12.31 34.48
N LEU A 74 -11.96 -11.31 34.40
CA LEU A 74 -12.03 -10.44 33.24
C LEU A 74 -10.76 -9.58 33.13
N ARG A 75 -10.21 -9.10 34.24
CA ARG A 75 -8.94 -8.35 34.27
C ARG A 75 -7.78 -9.19 33.76
N SER A 76 -7.64 -10.45 34.22
CA SER A 76 -6.57 -11.33 33.76
C SER A 76 -6.72 -11.66 32.27
N THR A 77 -7.95 -11.86 31.80
CA THR A 77 -8.24 -12.09 30.38
C THR A 77 -7.87 -10.88 29.53
N ILE A 78 -8.23 -9.66 29.96
CA ILE A 78 -7.87 -8.42 29.26
C ILE A 78 -6.36 -8.25 29.20
N GLN A 79 -5.64 -8.52 30.30
CA GLN A 79 -4.18 -8.45 30.33
C GLN A 79 -3.55 -9.42 29.33
N ARG A 80 -4.01 -10.68 29.31
CA ARG A 80 -3.52 -11.68 28.35
C ARG A 80 -3.77 -11.26 26.90
N LEU A 81 -5.00 -10.88 26.57
CA LEU A 81 -5.36 -10.46 25.21
C LEU A 81 -4.60 -9.19 24.77
N THR A 82 -4.30 -8.29 25.71
CA THR A 82 -3.48 -7.10 25.43
C THR A 82 -2.07 -7.50 25.05
N LEU A 83 -1.45 -8.42 25.79
CA LEU A 83 -0.12 -8.93 25.48
C LEU A 83 -0.09 -9.69 24.14
N GLU A 84 -1.08 -10.53 23.88
CA GLU A 84 -1.21 -11.26 22.61
C GLU A 84 -1.33 -10.30 21.42
N ARG A 85 -2.19 -9.29 21.53
CA ARG A 85 -2.36 -8.26 20.50
C ARG A 85 -1.08 -7.46 20.27
N ASP A 86 -0.38 -7.08 21.34
CA ASP A 86 0.83 -6.26 21.23
C ASP A 86 1.98 -7.09 20.62
N ALA A 87 2.07 -8.39 20.92
CA ALA A 87 2.99 -9.31 20.26
C ALA A 87 2.67 -9.47 18.75
N GLU A 88 1.39 -9.63 18.40
CA GLU A 88 0.95 -9.73 17.01
C GLU A 88 1.26 -8.44 16.22
N ARG A 89 1.02 -7.26 16.83
CA ARG A 89 1.38 -5.98 16.22
C ARG A 89 2.89 -5.85 15.99
N ALA A 90 3.70 -6.19 16.98
CA ALA A 90 5.16 -6.16 16.83
C ALA A 90 5.64 -7.10 15.71
N TRP A 91 5.04 -8.28 15.60
CA TRP A 91 5.34 -9.23 14.53
C TRP A 91 4.98 -8.67 13.15
N LEU A 92 3.77 -8.10 13.00
CA LEU A 92 3.33 -7.48 11.74
C LEU A 92 4.19 -6.27 11.36
N GLU A 93 4.58 -5.44 12.32
CA GLU A 93 5.48 -4.32 12.09
C GLU A 93 6.86 -4.77 11.63
N HIS A 94 7.41 -5.82 12.26
CA HIS A 94 8.67 -6.42 11.85
C HIS A 94 8.59 -7.02 10.43
N GLU A 95 7.54 -7.79 10.12
CA GLU A 95 7.34 -8.37 8.79
C GLU A 95 7.16 -7.29 7.72
N ARG A 96 6.42 -6.21 8.03
CA ARG A 96 6.27 -5.07 7.12
C ARG A 96 7.60 -4.35 6.90
N ALA A 97 8.39 -4.13 7.94
CA ALA A 97 9.71 -3.53 7.82
C ALA A 97 10.65 -4.39 6.96
N GLY A 98 10.62 -5.72 7.12
CA GLY A 98 11.36 -6.66 6.28
C GLY A 98 10.97 -6.55 4.81
N ARG A 99 9.67 -6.57 4.50
CA ARG A 99 9.18 -6.42 3.12
C ARG A 99 9.62 -5.10 2.47
N ILE A 100 9.53 -3.99 3.20
CA ILE A 100 9.98 -2.69 2.70
C ILE A 100 11.50 -2.68 2.44
N ALA A 101 12.27 -3.32 3.31
CA ALA A 101 13.72 -3.44 3.12
C ALA A 101 14.07 -4.28 1.88
N ASP A 102 13.39 -5.42 1.69
CA ASP A 102 13.58 -6.29 0.54
C ASP A 102 13.19 -5.57 -0.78
N GLU A 103 12.06 -4.86 -0.78
CA GLU A 103 11.62 -4.04 -1.92
C GLU A 103 12.61 -2.92 -2.25
N ALA A 104 13.17 -2.25 -1.23
CA ALA A 104 14.17 -1.22 -1.41
C ALA A 104 15.48 -1.78 -2.01
N GLN A 105 15.94 -2.94 -1.51
CA GLN A 105 17.11 -3.62 -2.08
C GLN A 105 16.88 -4.04 -3.53
N HIS A 106 15.70 -4.59 -3.84
CA HIS A 106 15.36 -4.96 -5.21
C HIS A 106 15.29 -3.73 -6.14
N ALA A 107 14.72 -2.62 -5.67
CA ALA A 107 14.67 -1.37 -6.43
C ALA A 107 16.09 -0.81 -6.70
N GLU A 108 16.98 -0.88 -5.72
CA GLU A 108 18.39 -0.47 -5.87
C GLU A 108 19.14 -1.35 -6.88
N GLN A 109 18.89 -2.65 -6.88
CA GLN A 109 19.45 -3.58 -7.87
C GLN A 109 18.96 -3.26 -9.28
N LEU A 110 17.66 -3.01 -9.45
CA LEU A 110 17.09 -2.60 -10.74
C LEU A 110 17.65 -1.27 -11.23
N ALA A 111 17.78 -0.27 -10.35
CA ALA A 111 18.38 1.02 -10.68
C ALA A 111 19.84 0.87 -11.12
N SER A 112 20.63 0.09 -10.37
CA SER A 112 22.02 -0.22 -10.71
C SER A 112 22.15 -0.96 -12.05
N GLN A 113 21.22 -1.86 -12.34
CA GLN A 113 21.19 -2.57 -13.62
C GLN A 113 20.83 -1.63 -14.77
N ALA A 114 19.80 -0.79 -14.60
CA ALA A 114 19.41 0.21 -15.59
C ALA A 114 20.54 1.19 -15.89
N GLU A 115 21.31 1.60 -14.89
CA GLU A 115 22.48 2.47 -15.08
C GLU A 115 23.58 1.76 -15.91
N ARG A 116 23.86 0.49 -15.61
CA ARG A 116 24.82 -0.31 -16.40
C ARG A 116 24.35 -0.46 -17.85
N ASP A 117 23.07 -0.71 -18.06
CA ASP A 117 22.50 -0.86 -19.40
C ASP A 117 22.52 0.47 -20.17
N ALA A 118 22.23 1.59 -19.52
CA ALA A 118 22.34 2.93 -20.11
C ALA A 118 23.80 3.24 -20.49
N ASN A 119 24.75 2.96 -19.61
CA ASN A 119 26.19 3.13 -19.89
C ASN A 119 26.65 2.25 -21.05
N ARG A 120 26.17 1.01 -21.12
CA ARG A 120 26.45 0.09 -22.23
C ARG A 120 25.87 0.60 -23.55
N ALA A 121 24.63 1.07 -23.54
CA ALA A 121 23.99 1.64 -24.71
C ALA A 121 24.72 2.90 -25.20
N ALA A 122 25.14 3.78 -24.28
CA ALA A 122 25.93 4.96 -24.62
C ALA A 122 27.30 4.60 -25.24
N ALA A 123 27.98 3.59 -24.70
CA ALA A 123 29.23 3.09 -25.26
C ALA A 123 29.05 2.53 -26.68
N LEU A 124 28.03 1.70 -26.89
CA LEU A 124 27.69 1.15 -28.22
C LEU A 124 27.31 2.25 -29.21
N SER A 125 26.55 3.25 -28.78
CA SER A 125 26.21 4.41 -29.61
C SER A 125 27.45 5.19 -30.03
N THR A 126 28.37 5.43 -29.10
CA THR A 126 29.64 6.12 -29.37
C THR A 126 30.50 5.33 -30.36
N GLU A 127 30.60 4.01 -30.19
CA GLU A 127 31.33 3.13 -31.11
C GLU A 127 30.70 3.14 -32.51
N MET A 128 29.37 3.07 -32.60
CA MET A 128 28.66 3.12 -33.87
C MET A 128 28.85 4.48 -34.57
N SER A 129 28.76 5.58 -33.84
CA SER A 129 29.04 6.91 -34.39
C SER A 129 30.48 7.05 -34.88
N ALA A 130 31.46 6.48 -34.17
CA ALA A 130 32.85 6.46 -34.61
C ALA A 130 33.02 5.67 -35.92
N LYS A 131 32.42 4.48 -36.02
CA LYS A 131 32.44 3.66 -37.25
C LYS A 131 31.78 4.37 -38.43
N LEU A 132 30.60 4.99 -38.21
CA LEU A 132 29.91 5.76 -39.24
C LEU A 132 30.74 6.96 -39.71
N SER A 133 31.43 7.66 -38.80
CA SER A 133 32.34 8.74 -39.17
C SER A 133 33.54 8.23 -39.97
N GLU A 134 34.08 7.06 -39.63
CA GLU A 134 35.19 6.46 -40.38
C GLU A 134 34.77 6.05 -41.80
N GLU A 135 33.59 5.46 -41.97
CA GLU A 135 33.03 5.13 -43.28
C GLU A 135 32.70 6.39 -44.11
N ALA A 136 32.14 7.42 -43.49
CA ALA A 136 31.89 8.71 -44.14
C ALA A 136 33.20 9.34 -44.65
N ASN A 137 34.28 9.27 -43.87
CA ASN A 137 35.59 9.76 -44.29
C ASN A 137 36.15 8.95 -45.48
N LYS A 138 36.05 7.61 -45.44
CA LYS A 138 36.49 6.73 -46.55
C LYS A 138 35.73 7.03 -47.85
N THR A 139 34.41 7.18 -47.77
CA THR A 139 33.58 7.51 -48.93
C THR A 139 33.87 8.91 -49.48
N GLY A 140 34.11 9.90 -48.62
CA GLY A 140 34.56 11.23 -49.04
C GLY A 140 35.90 11.21 -49.77
N GLN A 141 36.88 10.45 -49.26
CA GLN A 141 38.17 10.25 -49.93
C GLN A 141 38.03 9.56 -51.29
N ALA A 142 37.22 8.50 -51.37
CA ALA A 142 36.95 7.79 -52.62
C ALA A 142 36.31 8.71 -53.69
N GLN A 143 35.36 9.58 -53.29
CA GLN A 143 34.77 10.56 -54.20
C GLN A 143 35.79 11.60 -54.70
N GLN A 144 36.70 12.06 -53.84
CA GLN A 144 37.76 12.99 -54.25
C GLN A 144 38.72 12.31 -55.24
N ALA A 145 39.13 11.06 -54.98
CA ALA A 145 39.98 10.30 -55.89
C ALA A 145 39.31 10.08 -57.25
N ALA A 146 38.02 9.74 -57.27
CA ALA A 146 37.25 9.58 -58.51
C ALA A 146 37.19 10.88 -59.33
N LYS A 147 36.98 12.04 -58.68
CA LYS A 147 37.00 13.35 -59.36
C LYS A 147 38.38 13.66 -59.96
N GLN A 148 39.46 13.39 -59.23
CA GLN A 148 40.82 13.59 -59.74
C GLN A 148 41.11 12.68 -60.94
N ALA A 149 40.71 11.41 -60.86
CA ALA A 149 40.85 10.46 -61.97
C ALA A 149 40.06 10.89 -63.21
N GLN A 150 38.85 11.43 -63.03
CA GLN A 150 38.05 11.97 -64.13
C GLN A 150 38.71 13.19 -64.78
N GLN A 151 39.20 14.14 -63.99
CA GLN A 151 39.94 15.29 -64.51
C GLN A 151 41.20 14.86 -65.28
N ALA A 152 41.95 13.90 -64.73
CA ALA A 152 43.11 13.33 -65.41
C ALA A 152 42.72 12.67 -66.74
N ALA A 153 41.64 11.88 -66.76
CA ALA A 153 41.12 11.27 -67.98
C ALA A 153 40.69 12.30 -69.02
N GLU A 154 39.98 13.36 -68.62
CA GLU A 154 39.60 14.47 -69.51
C GLU A 154 40.83 15.20 -70.08
N THR A 155 41.85 15.45 -69.26
CA THR A 155 43.10 16.07 -69.75
C THR A 155 43.86 15.17 -70.72
N ALA A 156 43.92 13.86 -70.43
CA ALA A 156 44.54 12.89 -71.31
C ALA A 156 43.79 12.80 -72.64
N GLN A 157 42.46 12.80 -72.63
CA GLN A 157 41.64 12.79 -73.83
C GLN A 157 41.84 14.05 -74.67
N ARG A 158 41.85 15.24 -74.05
CA ARG A 158 42.16 16.50 -74.75
C ARG A 158 43.57 16.50 -75.33
N SER A 159 44.56 15.97 -74.61
CA SER A 159 45.93 15.83 -75.15
C SER A 159 45.98 14.88 -76.34
N ALA A 160 45.25 13.76 -76.30
CA ALA A 160 45.18 12.80 -77.39
C ALA A 160 44.48 13.41 -78.62
N GLU A 161 43.42 14.18 -78.41
CA GLU A 161 42.75 14.94 -79.48
C GLU A 161 43.67 16.01 -80.08
N ASN A 162 44.40 16.76 -79.25
CA ASN A 162 45.39 17.73 -79.71
C ASN A 162 46.48 17.06 -80.55
N LEU A 163 47.07 15.97 -80.05
CA LEU A 163 48.08 15.18 -80.78
C LEU A 163 47.51 14.63 -82.08
N LYS A 164 46.26 14.16 -82.09
CA LYS A 164 45.59 13.69 -83.31
C LYS A 164 45.41 14.82 -84.32
N ASN A 165 45.04 16.02 -83.88
CA ASN A 165 44.90 17.21 -84.72
C ASN A 165 46.26 17.70 -85.25
N GLU A 166 47.30 17.71 -84.43
CA GLU A 166 48.67 18.01 -84.84
C GLU A 166 49.16 17.02 -85.90
N LEU A 167 48.95 15.72 -85.67
CA LEU A 167 49.33 14.66 -86.60
C LEU A 167 48.55 14.76 -87.92
N ALA A 168 47.26 15.10 -87.88
CA ALA A 168 46.46 15.39 -89.06
C ALA A 168 46.99 16.62 -89.83
N THR A 169 47.40 17.68 -89.12
CA THR A 169 47.97 18.90 -89.71
C THR A 169 49.33 18.62 -90.37
N LEU A 170 50.18 17.82 -89.73
CA LEU A 170 51.48 17.38 -90.27
C LEU A 170 51.31 16.49 -91.51
N ARG A 171 50.27 15.63 -91.55
CA ARG A 171 49.89 14.90 -92.77
C ARG A 171 49.47 15.85 -93.88
N HIS A 172 48.58 16.80 -93.57
CA HIS A 172 48.01 17.69 -94.58
C HIS A 172 49.05 18.62 -95.23
N ARG A 173 50.11 19.00 -94.50
CA ARG A 173 51.25 19.78 -95.00
C ARG A 173 52.32 18.95 -95.72
N GLY A 174 52.14 17.63 -95.87
CA GLY A 174 53.08 16.74 -96.54
C GLY A 174 54.42 16.57 -95.81
N TRP A 175 54.50 16.94 -94.53
CA TRP A 175 55.73 16.85 -93.74
C TRP A 175 56.04 15.41 -93.33
N LEU A 176 55.01 14.59 -93.10
CA LEU A 176 55.18 13.16 -92.79
C LEU A 176 55.69 12.35 -93.99
N ASP A 177 55.30 12.71 -95.22
CA ASP A 177 55.82 12.07 -96.43
C ASP A 177 57.27 12.48 -96.72
N ARG A 178 57.70 13.68 -96.31
CA ARG A 178 59.10 14.12 -96.38
C ARG A 178 59.99 13.43 -95.34
N LEU A 179 59.50 13.26 -94.10
CA LEU A 179 60.20 12.53 -93.04
C LEU A 179 60.39 11.04 -93.38
N ARG A 180 59.42 10.43 -94.07
CA ARG A 180 59.49 9.03 -94.52
C ARG A 180 60.51 8.78 -95.63
N ASN A 181 60.94 9.83 -96.34
CA ASN A 181 61.92 9.77 -97.43
C ASN A 181 63.34 10.21 -96.99
N LEU A 182 63.57 10.45 -95.69
CA LEU A 182 64.85 10.89 -95.11
C LEU A 182 65.52 9.84 -94.20
N GLY A 183 64.96 8.63 -94.12
CA GLY A 183 65.60 7.45 -93.52
C GLY A 183 65.58 6.30 -94.51
#